data_AF-A0A4Q7TYP1-F1
#
_entry.id   AF-A0A4Q7TYP1-F1
#
_cell.length_a   1.000
_cell.length_b   1.000
_cell.length_c   1.000
_cell.angle_alpha   90.00
_cell.angle_beta   90.00
_cell.angle_gamma   90.00
#
_symmetry.space_group_name_H-M   'P 1'
#
loop_
_entity.id
_entity.type
_entity.pdbx_description
1 polymer ?
#
loop_
_entity_poly.entity_id
_entity_poly.type
_entity_poly.pdbx_seq_one_letter_code
_entity_poly.pdbx_strand_id
1 'polypeptide(L)' 'MPSESFQRLPLEVQDIVTSGLETEIHTAFELIGEAKNSGSLSAEEIGFLEGDIIRASALRSQLTGEDTQL' A
#
# COMPACT_ATOMS: atom_id res chain seq x y z
N MET A 1 -3.40 -12.45 12.06
CA MET A 1 -3.27 -13.80 11.49
C MET A 1 -3.35 -13.65 9.99
N PRO A 2 -2.41 -14.22 9.23
CA PRO A 2 -2.42 -14.15 7.77
C PRO A 2 -3.70 -14.79 7.21
N SER A 3 -4.15 -14.30 6.06
CA SER A 3 -5.37 -14.79 5.43
C SER A 3 -5.15 -16.20 4.88
N GLU A 4 -5.76 -17.20 5.51
CA GLU A 4 -5.69 -18.60 5.04
C GLU A 4 -6.21 -18.76 3.61
N SER A 5 -7.23 -18.00 3.24
CA SER A 5 -7.78 -18.01 1.88
C SER A 5 -6.78 -17.48 0.86
N PHE A 6 -5.99 -16.47 1.23
CA PHE A 6 -4.96 -15.90 0.38
C PHE A 6 -3.77 -16.85 0.21
N GLN A 7 -3.36 -17.52 1.29
CA GLN A 7 -2.26 -18.50 1.27
C GLN A 7 -2.54 -19.75 0.41
N ARG A 8 -3.81 -20.02 0.08
CA ARG A 8 -4.21 -21.12 -0.81
C ARG A 8 -4.14 -20.76 -2.29
N LEU A 9 -3.92 -19.48 -2.63
CA LEU A 9 -3.75 -19.05 -4.02
C LEU A 9 -2.40 -19.54 -4.57
N PRO A 10 -2.24 -19.67 -5.89
CA PRO A 10 -0.93 -19.91 -6.50
C PRO A 10 0.08 -18.85 -6.05
N LEU A 11 1.34 -19.23 -5.88
CA LEU A 11 2.40 -18.32 -5.41
C LEU A 11 2.50 -17.09 -6.31
N GLU A 12 2.37 -17.27 -7.63
CA GLU A 12 2.42 -16.16 -8.59
C GLU A 12 1.29 -15.15 -8.35
N VAL A 13 0.12 -15.61 -7.92
CA VAL A 13 -1.01 -14.70 -7.58
C VAL A 13 -0.74 -14.00 -6.26
N GLN A 14 -0.19 -14.71 -5.28
CA GLN A 14 0.20 -14.09 -4.00
C GLN A 14 1.24 -12.99 -4.24
N ASP A 15 2.26 -13.28 -5.04
CA ASP A 15 3.34 -12.35 -5.39
C ASP A 15 2.84 -11.13 -6.16
N ILE A 16 1.96 -11.33 -7.15
CA ILE A 16 1.35 -10.22 -7.91
C ILE A 16 0.58 -9.28 -6.98
N VAL A 17 -0.19 -9.84 -6.04
CA VAL A 17 -0.99 -9.04 -5.10
C VAL A 17 -0.09 -8.29 -4.13
N THR A 18 0.89 -8.96 -3.51
CA THR A 18 1.78 -8.31 -2.54
C THR A 18 2.66 -7.26 -3.19
N SER A 19 3.20 -7.53 -4.38
CA SER A 19 3.96 -6.58 -5.19
C SER A 19 3.11 -5.38 -5.63
N GLY A 20 1.86 -5.61 -6.02
CA GLY A 20 0.92 -4.54 -6.39
C GLY A 20 0.68 -3.58 -5.23
N LEU A 21 0.40 -4.13 -4.03
CA LEU A 21 0.21 -3.33 -2.81
C LEU A 21 1.47 -2.53 -2.43
N GLU A 22 2.65 -3.12 -2.56
CA GLU A 22 3.92 -2.42 -2.30
C GLU A 22 4.16 -1.28 -3.28
N THR A 23 3.81 -1.49 -4.56
CA THR A 23 3.91 -0.48 -5.60
C THR A 23 2.95 0.68 -5.34
N GLU A 24 1.71 0.40 -4.94
CA GLU A 24 0.73 1.44 -4.57
C GLU A 24 1.23 2.29 -3.40
N ILE A 25 1.77 1.65 -2.35
CA ILE A 25 2.33 2.35 -1.19
C ILE A 25 3.49 3.27 -1.61
N HIS A 26 4.46 2.75 -2.36
CA HIS A 26 5.61 3.55 -2.82
C HIS A 26 5.16 4.71 -3.70
N THR A 27 4.26 4.46 -4.64
CA THR A 27 3.75 5.49 -5.56
C THR A 27 3.05 6.62 -4.80
N ALA A 28 2.23 6.28 -3.80
CA ALA A 28 1.57 7.29 -2.96
C ALA A 28 2.58 8.12 -2.15
N PHE A 29 3.62 7.49 -1.60
CA PHE A 29 4.70 8.23 -0.92
C PHE A 29 5.46 9.17 -1.85
N GLU A 30 5.79 8.72 -3.06
CA GLU A 30 6.44 9.55 -4.07
C GLU A 30 5.58 10.77 -4.42
N LEU A 31 4.29 10.57 -4.69
CA LEU A 31 3.35 11.65 -4.99
C LEU A 31 3.20 12.66 -3.85
N ILE A 32 3.14 12.19 -2.59
CA ILE A 32 3.10 13.08 -1.42
C ILE A 32 4.42 13.87 -1.31
N GLY A 33 5.56 13.21 -1.54
CA GLY A 33 6.88 13.85 -1.52
C GLY A 33 7.00 14.94 -2.59
N GLU A 34 6.60 14.64 -3.82
CA GLU A 34 6.55 15.60 -4.92
C GLU A 34 5.59 16.77 -4.63
N ALA A 35 4.41 16.49 -4.08
CA ALA A 35 3.44 17.50 -3.71
C ALA A 35 3.94 18.43 -2.59
N LYS A 36 4.66 17.89 -1.59
CA LYS A 36 5.29 18.69 -0.53
C LYS A 36 6.37 19.63 -1.10
N ASN A 37 7.10 19.19 -2.12
CA ASN A 37 8.16 19.98 -2.74
C ASN A 37 7.65 21.02 -3.74
N SER A 38 6.57 20.71 -4.46
CA SER A 38 6.05 21.54 -5.55
C SER A 38 4.78 22.33 -5.20
N GLY A 39 4.10 21.96 -4.11
CA GLY A 39 2.78 22.49 -3.76
C GLY A 39 1.67 22.11 -4.75
N SER A 40 1.87 21.04 -5.52
CA SER A 40 1.00 20.66 -6.65
C SER A 40 -0.34 20.05 -6.26
N LEU A 41 -0.45 19.46 -5.07
CA LEU A 41 -1.67 18.84 -4.56
C LEU A 41 -2.26 19.63 -3.41
N SER A 42 -3.58 19.63 -3.33
CA SER A 42 -4.34 20.15 -2.19
C SER A 42 -4.15 19.26 -0.95
N ALA A 43 -4.46 19.81 0.23
CA ALA A 43 -4.44 19.06 1.48
C ALA A 43 -5.42 17.87 1.46
N GLU A 44 -6.52 17.99 0.72
CA GLU A 44 -7.51 16.92 0.56
C GLU A 44 -6.93 15.76 -0.28
N GLU A 45 -6.27 16.06 -1.41
CA GLU A 45 -5.60 15.07 -2.25
C GLU A 45 -4.47 14.36 -1.51
N ILE A 46 -3.67 15.08 -0.71
CA ILE A 46 -2.66 14.48 0.15
C ILE A 46 -3.31 13.52 1.17
N GLY A 47 -4.43 13.93 1.79
CA GLY A 47 -5.16 13.08 2.72
C GLY A 47 -5.73 11.81 2.08
N PHE A 48 -6.14 11.86 0.81
CA PHE A 48 -6.53 10.66 0.06
C PHE A 48 -5.38 9.69 -0.12
N LEU A 49 -4.20 10.19 -0.53
CA LEU A 49 -2.99 9.38 -0.71
C LEU A 49 -2.52 8.76 0.61
N GLU A 50 -2.54 9.50 1.72
CA GLU A 50 -2.24 8.97 3.06
C GLU A 50 -3.22 7.85 3.45
N GLY A 51 -4.50 8.02 3.13
CA GLY A 51 -5.53 7.00 3.32
C GLY A 51 -5.28 5.74 2.49
N ASP A 52 -4.82 5.88 1.24
CA ASP A 52 -4.45 4.76 0.38
C ASP A 52 -3.26 3.98 0.95
N ILE A 53 -2.22 4.67 1.42
CA ILE A 53 -1.07 4.05 2.09
C ILE A 53 -1.51 3.21 3.28
N ILE A 54 -2.37 3.77 4.15
CA ILE A 54 -2.87 3.07 5.34
C ILE A 54 -3.67 1.83 4.93
N ARG A 55 -4.57 1.95 3.96
CA ARG A 55 -5.40 0.82 3.49
C ARG A 55 -4.56 -0.28 2.85
N ALA A 56 -3.65 0.06 1.95
CA ALA A 56 -2.78 -0.89 1.27
C ALA A 56 -1.85 -1.61 2.27
N SER A 57 -1.27 -0.86 3.22
CA SER A 57 -0.41 -1.43 4.27
C SER A 57 -1.18 -2.36 5.20
N ALA A 58 -2.39 -1.96 5.62
CA ALA A 58 -3.26 -2.78 6.45
C ALA A 58 -3.67 -4.07 5.71
N LEU A 59 -4.02 -3.97 4.42
CA LEU A 59 -4.38 -5.13 3.61
C LEU A 59 -3.19 -6.07 3.45
N ARG A 60 -1.99 -5.56 3.15
CA ARG A 60 -0.76 -6.37 3.06
C ARG A 60 -0.47 -7.11 4.36
N SER A 61 -0.60 -6.44 5.49
CA SER A 61 -0.43 -7.05 6.82
C SER A 61 -1.50 -8.13 7.10
N GLN A 62 -2.76 -7.90 6.74
CA GLN A 62 -3.82 -8.90 6.88
C GLN A 62 -3.58 -10.13 6.01
N LEU A 63 -3.10 -9.94 4.77
CA LEU A 63 -2.87 -11.03 3.82
C LEU A 63 -1.67 -11.89 4.23
N THR A 64 -0.54 -11.24 4.55
CA THR A 64 0.75 -11.89 4.75
C THR A 64 1.09 -12.18 6.22
N GLY A 65 0.46 -11.45 7.15
CA GLY A 65 0.83 -11.46 8.57
C GLY A 65 2.13 -10.69 8.86
N GLU A 66 2.74 -10.07 7.86
CA GLU A 66 3.90 -9.21 8.04
C GLU A 66 3.45 -7.84 8.53
N ASP A 67 4.02 -7.37 9.65
CA ASP A 67 3.91 -5.96 9.99
C ASP A 67 4.70 -5.17 8.95
N THR A 68 3.99 -4.37 8.15
CA THR A 68 4.64 -3.40 7.27
C THR A 68 5.26 -2.36 8.20
N GLN A 69 6.56 -2.45 8.44
CA GLN A 69 7.31 -1.41 9.14
C GLN A 69 7.33 -0.18 8.24
N LEU A 70 6.33 0.68 8.42
CA LEU A 70 6.30 2.04 7.90
C LEU A 70 7.26 2.93 8.70
#